data_AF-A0A1I6J4B3-F1
#
_entry.id   AF-A0A1I6J4B3-F1
#
_cell.length_a   1.000
_cell.length_b   1.000
_cell.length_c   1.000
_cell.angle_alpha   90.00
_cell.angle_beta   90.00
_cell.angle_gamma   90.00
#
_symmetry.space_group_name_H-M   'P 1'
#
loop_
_entity.id
_entity.type
_entity.pdbx_description
1 polymer ?
#
loop_
_entity_poly.entity_id
_entity_poly.type
_entity_poly.pdbx_seq_one_letter_code
_entity_poly.pdbx_strand_id
1 'polypeptide(L)'
;MSKSTDERGRIYLPKDVRSRFGERYRIVELPSHVALFPVDDDPLEGLREAVGDAFEGTDSEDLKAEARESIAREVEDEAKGDASNRGD
;
A
#
# COMPACT_ATOMS: atom_id res chain seq x y z
N MET A 1 24.52 2.59 -16.79
CA MET A 1 25.03 1.28 -16.33
C MET A 1 23.96 0.24 -16.59
N SER A 2 24.14 -0.65 -17.57
CA SER A 2 23.30 -1.84 -17.65
C SER A 2 23.75 -2.80 -16.55
N LYS A 3 22.80 -3.33 -15.77
CA LYS A 3 23.07 -4.47 -14.90
C LYS A 3 22.54 -5.70 -15.59
N SER A 4 23.45 -6.57 -16.03
CA SER A 4 23.07 -7.90 -16.53
C SER A 4 22.72 -8.79 -15.36
N THR A 5 21.77 -9.69 -15.57
CA THR A 5 21.56 -10.84 -14.72
C THR A 5 22.71 -11.84 -14.90
N ASP A 6 22.99 -12.63 -13.87
CA ASP A 6 23.86 -13.80 -14.02
C ASP A 6 23.13 -15.00 -14.65
N GLU A 7 23.80 -16.14 -14.76
CA GLU A 7 23.28 -17.39 -15.32
C GLU A 7 21.99 -17.91 -14.63
N ARG A 8 21.71 -17.44 -13.42
CA ARG A 8 20.55 -17.83 -12.62
C ARG A 8 19.50 -16.73 -12.54
N GLY A 9 19.64 -15.65 -13.33
CA GLY A 9 18.70 -14.54 -13.33
C GLY A 9 18.87 -13.57 -12.14
N ARG A 10 19.97 -13.64 -11.37
CA ARG A 10 20.15 -12.80 -10.18
C ARG A 10 20.73 -11.44 -10.55
N ILE A 11 20.25 -10.39 -9.88
CA ILE A 11 20.75 -9.02 -10.01
C ILE A 11 21.47 -8.63 -8.73
N TYR A 12 22.66 -8.07 -8.85
CA TYR A 12 23.40 -7.53 -7.71
C TYR A 12 22.87 -6.15 -7.29
N LEU A 13 22.33 -6.04 -6.08
CA LEU A 13 21.98 -4.75 -5.47
C LEU A 13 23.24 -4.06 -4.89
N PRO A 14 23.47 -2.76 -5.19
CA PRO A 14 24.59 -2.02 -4.61
C PRO A 14 24.52 -2.00 -3.07
N LYS A 15 25.68 -1.88 -2.42
CA LYS A 15 25.77 -1.78 -0.96
C LYS A 15 24.89 -0.67 -0.40
N ASP A 16 24.88 0.49 -1.04
CA ASP A 16 24.11 1.66 -0.58
C ASP A 16 22.60 1.40 -0.54
N VAL A 17 22.07 0.59 -1.46
CA VAL A 17 20.65 0.22 -1.47
C VAL A 17 20.36 -0.74 -0.32
N ARG A 18 21.20 -1.76 -0.13
CA ARG A 18 21.03 -2.74 0.96
C ARG A 18 21.15 -2.10 2.35
N SER A 19 22.07 -1.14 2.52
CA SER A 19 22.22 -0.43 3.79
C SER A 19 21.05 0.50 4.11
N ARG A 20 20.34 0.99 3.09
CA ARG A 20 19.19 1.89 3.28
C ARG A 20 17.86 1.18 3.45
N PHE A 21 17.67 0.05 2.76
CA PHE A 21 16.37 -0.60 2.61
C PHE A 21 16.37 -2.06 3.09
N GLY A 22 17.46 -2.50 3.71
CA GLY A 22 17.58 -3.85 4.26
C GLY A 22 17.89 -4.93 3.21
N GLU A 23 17.71 -6.18 3.63
CA GLU A 23 18.14 -7.37 2.89
C GLU A 23 16.97 -8.17 2.29
N ARG A 24 15.75 -7.98 2.80
CA ARG A 24 14.55 -8.68 2.35
C ARG A 24 13.70 -7.80 1.44
N TYR A 25 13.31 -8.36 0.30
CA TYR A 25 12.48 -7.65 -0.68
C TYR A 25 11.36 -8.54 -1.21
N ARG A 26 10.19 -7.95 -1.43
CA ARG A 26 9.10 -8.53 -2.20
C ARG A 26 9.23 -8.06 -3.66
N ILE A 27 9.23 -9.03 -4.57
CA ILE A 27 9.21 -8.76 -6.01
C ILE A 27 7.76 -8.54 -6.44
N VAL A 28 7.51 -7.45 -7.17
CA VAL A 28 6.23 -7.11 -7.78
C VAL A 28 6.44 -6.91 -9.28
N GLU A 29 5.63 -7.58 -10.08
CA GLU A 29 5.64 -7.46 -11.54
C GLU A 29 4.65 -6.38 -11.97
N LEU A 30 5.15 -5.36 -12.66
CA LEU A 30 4.35 -4.28 -13.24
C LEU A 30 4.49 -4.34 -14.77
N PRO A 31 3.55 -3.75 -15.54
CA PRO A 31 3.54 -3.86 -16.99
C PRO A 31 4.83 -3.42 -17.70
N SER A 32 5.57 -2.48 -17.10
CA SER A 32 6.80 -1.92 -17.68
C SER A 32 8.08 -2.33 -16.97
N HIS A 33 8.00 -2.86 -15.74
CA HIS A 33 9.18 -3.11 -14.92
C HIS A 33 8.89 -4.06 -13.76
N VAL A 34 9.96 -4.58 -13.18
CA VAL A 34 9.92 -5.31 -11.91
C VAL A 34 10.30 -4.34 -10.79
N ALA A 35 9.46 -4.24 -9.77
CA ALA A 35 9.70 -3.43 -8.59
C ALA A 35 10.12 -4.30 -7.40
N LEU A 36 11.08 -3.82 -6.62
CA LEU A 36 11.55 -4.44 -5.39
C LEU A 36 11.10 -3.59 -4.20
N PHE A 37 10.18 -4.13 -3.40
CA PHE A 37 9.69 -3.47 -2.19
C PHE A 37 10.42 -4.04 -0.98
N PRO A 38 11.11 -3.22 -0.16
CA PRO A 38 11.74 -3.71 1.05
C PRO A 38 10.70 -4.26 2.02
N VAL A 39 11.06 -5.31 2.74
CA VAL A 39 10.22 -5.94 3.76
C VAL A 39 11.01 -5.90 5.06
N ASP A 40 10.50 -5.17 6.04
CA ASP A 40 11.07 -5.12 7.38
C ASP A 40 11.06 -6.49 8.05
N ASP A 41 11.90 -6.65 9.07
CA ASP A 41 12.01 -7.91 9.77
C ASP A 41 10.71 -8.29 10.49
N ASP A 42 10.03 -7.27 11.04
CA ASP A 42 8.66 -7.30 11.54
C ASP A 42 7.80 -6.23 10.82
N PRO A 43 7.14 -6.58 9.70
CA PRO A 43 6.34 -5.64 8.94
C PRO A 43 5.06 -5.20 9.67
N LEU A 44 4.59 -5.99 10.64
CA LEU A 44 3.40 -5.62 11.41
C LEU A 44 3.74 -4.58 12.47
N GLU A 45 4.91 -4.68 13.09
CA GLU A 45 5.41 -3.68 14.02
C GLU A 45 5.58 -2.32 13.33
N GLY A 46 6.24 -2.27 12.17
CA GLY A 46 6.41 -1.03 11.41
C GLY A 46 5.08 -0.40 10.97
N LEU A 47 4.10 -1.22 10.58
CA LEU A 47 2.76 -0.74 10.27
C LEU A 47 2.07 -0.17 11.53
N ARG A 48 2.20 -0.83 12.68
CA ARG A 48 1.63 -0.35 13.94
C ARG A 48 2.27 0.97 14.40
N GLU A 49 3.59 1.11 14.27
CA GLU A 49 4.30 2.35 14.59
C GLU A 49 3.87 3.51 13.70
N ALA A 50 3.73 3.27 12.38
CA ALA A 50 3.32 4.31 11.43
C ALA A 50 1.87 4.77 11.63
N VAL A 51 0.99 3.86 12.03
CA VAL A 51 -0.43 4.14 12.27
C VAL A 51 -0.66 4.67 13.70
N GLY A 52 0.25 4.36 14.62
CA GLY A 52 0.20 4.78 16.02
C GLY A 52 -1.10 4.35 16.71
N ASP A 53 -1.64 5.27 17.51
CA ASP A 53 -2.82 5.01 18.35
C ASP A 53 -4.14 5.36 17.63
N ALA A 54 -4.11 5.59 16.32
CA ALA A 54 -5.27 6.06 15.54
C ALA A 54 -6.49 5.13 15.63
N PHE A 55 -6.26 3.84 15.91
CA PHE A 55 -7.29 2.81 16.07
C PHE A 55 -7.29 2.18 17.47
N GLU A 56 -6.62 2.81 18.44
CA GLU A 56 -6.57 2.30 19.80
C GLU A 56 -7.98 2.29 20.43
N GLY A 57 -8.41 1.13 20.93
CA GLY A 57 -9.70 0.97 21.59
C GLY A 57 -10.91 0.83 20.66
N THR A 58 -10.73 0.86 19.34
CA THR A 58 -11.80 0.56 18.37
C THR A 58 -11.76 -0.90 17.95
N ASP A 59 -12.90 -1.59 18.00
CA ASP A 59 -12.99 -2.96 17.52
C ASP A 59 -12.96 -3.00 15.98
N SER A 60 -12.36 -4.06 15.44
CA SER A 60 -12.26 -4.27 14.00
C SER A 60 -13.61 -4.33 13.29
N GLU A 61 -14.66 -4.84 13.94
CA GLU A 61 -16.00 -4.90 13.36
C GLU A 61 -16.64 -3.51 13.29
N ASP A 62 -16.41 -2.67 14.30
CA ASP A 62 -16.91 -1.29 14.33
C ASP A 62 -16.26 -0.45 13.22
N LEU A 63 -14.93 -0.54 13.06
CA LEU A 63 -14.20 0.12 11.97
C LEU A 63 -14.73 -0.28 10.59
N LYS A 64 -15.05 -1.56 10.43
CA LYS A 64 -15.57 -2.10 9.17
C LYS A 64 -17.00 -1.63 8.89
N ALA A 65 -17.83 -1.55 9.92
CA ALA A 65 -19.19 -1.03 9.81
C ALA A 65 -19.17 0.45 9.41
N GLU A 66 -18.34 1.26 10.09
CA GLU A 66 -18.18 2.69 9.80
C GLU A 66 -17.67 2.92 8.37
N ALA A 67 -16.63 2.20 7.94
CA ALA A 67 -16.10 2.32 6.58
C ALA A 67 -17.15 2.02 5.51
N ARG A 68 -17.97 0.98 5.72
CA ARG A 68 -19.07 0.64 4.80
C ARG A 68 -20.15 1.70 4.77
N GLU A 69 -20.52 2.25 5.93
CA GLU A 69 -21.51 3.31 6.01
C GLU A 69 -21.01 4.59 5.32
N SER A 70 -19.74 4.96 5.53
CA SER A 70 -19.11 6.11 4.89
C SER A 70 -19.15 6.00 3.37
N ILE A 71 -18.76 4.85 2.81
CA ILE A 71 -18.79 4.62 1.36
C ILE A 71 -20.23 4.67 0.83
N ALA A 72 -21.19 4.05 1.54
CA ALA A 72 -22.59 4.08 1.12
C ALA A 72 -23.13 5.52 1.06
N ARG A 73 -22.81 6.34 2.07
CA ARG A 73 -23.20 7.75 2.12
C ARG A 73 -22.58 8.56 0.99
N GLU A 74 -21.29 8.36 0.72
CA GLU A 74 -20.58 9.05 -0.36
C GLU A 74 -21.20 8.74 -1.73
N VAL A 75 -21.54 7.48 -1.99
CA VAL A 75 -22.23 7.05 -3.23
C VAL A 75 -23.63 7.67 -3.34
N GLU A 76 -24.39 7.74 -2.24
CA GLU A 76 -25.70 8.39 -2.24
C GLU A 76 -25.61 9.89 -2.51
N ASP A 77 -24.62 10.56 -1.94
CA ASP A 77 -24.42 12.00 -2.10
C ASP A 77 -23.93 12.32 -3.53
N GLU A 78 -23.07 11.49 -4.12
CA GLU A 78 -22.70 11.58 -5.53
C GLU A 78 -23.93 11.41 -6.45
N ALA A 79 -24.77 10.40 -6.18
CA ALA A 79 -25.98 10.16 -6.95
C ALA A 79 -27.00 11.32 -6.86
N LYS A 80 -27.11 11.96 -5.69
CA LYS A 80 -27.97 13.16 -5.49
C LYS A 80 -27.38 14.41 -6.16
N GLY A 81 -26.05 14.56 -6.16
CA GLY A 81 -25.36 15.65 -6.84
C GLY A 81 -25.50 15.59 -8.36
N ASP A 82 -25.44 14.40 -8.95
CA ASP A 82 -25.61 14.21 -10.39
C ASP A 82 -27.08 14.43 -10.83
N ALA A 83 -28.05 14.18 -9.93
CA ALA A 83 -29.46 14.48 -10.16
C ALA A 83 -29.79 15.99 -10.11
N SER A 84 -29.07 16.78 -9.33
CA SER A 84 -29.27 18.25 -9.27
C SER A 84 -28.64 18.97 -10.47
N ASN A 85 -27.54 18.45 -11.02
CA ASN A 85 -26.84 19.03 -12.16
C ASN A 85 -27.48 18.72 -13.53
N ARG A 86 -28.40 17.74 -13.61
CA ARG A 86 -29.10 17.35 -14.85
C ARG A 86 -30.46 18.07 -15.02
N GLY A 87 -30.81 18.97 -14.10
CA GLY A 87 -32.10 19.66 -14.03
C GLY A 87 -32.11 21.16 -14.38
N ASP A 88 -31.00 21.72 -14.87
CA ASP A 88 -30.90 23.13 -15.36
C ASP A 88 -30.91 23.19 -16.90
#